data_AF-A0A7D9KFN9-F1
#
_entry.id   AF-A0A7D9KFN9-F1
#
_cell.length_a   1.000
_cell.length_b   1.000
_cell.length_c   1.000
_cell.angle_alpha   90.00
_cell.angle_beta   90.00
_cell.angle_gamma   90.00
#
_symmetry.space_group_name_H-M   'P 1'
#
loop_
_entity.id
_entity.type
_entity.pdbx_description
1 polymer ?
#
loop_
_entity_poly.entity_id
_entity_poly.type
_entity_poly.pdbx_seq_one_letter_code
_entity_poly.pdbx_strand_id
1 'polypeptide(L)'
;MSSRNTKEQRGLLKQKGVYPYEYMDDFERLEETQLPPKEKFFNKLSNESISDTDDERACTVWNTFNMKTMRNYHDLYLKTDVLLLVDVMENFRKVLKTNYGLDPIWYYTAPGLAWDAALKLTGVELDLISHPDMYLFIEKGIRGGISTITKSRDHIYDQHDYFNHYRYETGGWSR
;
A
#
# COMPACT_ATOMS: atom_id res chain seq x y z
N MET A 1 16.52 22.49 -15.05
CA MET A 1 15.10 22.80 -14.79
C MET A 1 14.56 23.67 -15.93
N SER A 2 14.05 23.09 -17.02
CA SER A 2 13.10 23.79 -17.93
C SER A 2 12.63 22.86 -19.05
N SER A 3 11.53 22.17 -18.82
CA SER A 3 10.54 21.88 -19.86
C SER A 3 9.23 21.68 -19.10
N ARG A 4 8.24 22.55 -19.34
CA ARG A 4 6.90 22.35 -18.78
C ARG A 4 6.30 21.17 -19.54
N ASN A 5 6.05 20.06 -18.84
CA ASN A 5 5.34 18.92 -19.41
C ASN A 5 4.04 19.39 -20.11
N THR A 6 3.75 18.83 -21.28
CA THR A 6 2.53 19.12 -22.04
C THR A 6 1.28 18.76 -21.22
N LYS A 7 0.09 19.18 -21.67
CA LYS A 7 -1.17 18.80 -20.99
C LYS A 7 -1.35 17.28 -20.97
N GLU A 8 -1.02 16.63 -22.08
CA GLU A 8 -1.04 15.17 -22.23
C GLU A 8 -0.06 14.48 -21.27
N GLN A 9 1.21 14.90 -21.28
CA GLN A 9 2.24 14.37 -20.36
C GLN A 9 1.82 14.52 -18.90
N ARG A 10 1.26 15.67 -18.51
CA ARG A 10 0.75 15.86 -17.14
C ARG A 10 -0.42 14.96 -16.81
N GLY A 11 -1.23 14.56 -17.78
CA GLY A 11 -2.30 13.58 -17.59
C GLY A 11 -1.74 12.22 -17.21
N LEU A 12 -0.68 11.78 -17.89
CA LEU A 12 -0.02 10.50 -17.64
C LEU A 12 0.66 10.42 -16.25
N LEU A 13 1.19 11.53 -15.74
CA LEU A 13 1.88 11.56 -14.44
C LEU A 13 0.96 11.65 -13.22
N LYS A 14 -0.35 11.83 -13.40
CA LYS A 14 -1.31 11.95 -12.29
C LYS A 14 -1.80 10.59 -11.76
N GLN A 15 -1.28 9.50 -12.30
CA GLN A 15 -1.71 8.15 -11.98
C GLN A 15 -0.49 7.29 -11.64
N LYS A 16 -0.73 6.19 -10.92
CA LYS A 16 0.32 5.24 -10.52
C LYS A 16 1.11 4.79 -11.75
N GLY A 17 2.44 4.87 -11.77
CA GLY A 17 3.26 4.37 -12.88
C GLY A 17 3.24 2.84 -13.01
N VAL A 18 3.51 2.30 -14.20
CA VAL A 18 3.82 0.87 -14.37
C VAL A 18 5.32 0.68 -14.27
N TYR A 19 5.79 -0.32 -13.53
CA TYR A 19 7.21 -0.59 -13.43
C TYR A 19 7.50 -2.10 -13.35
N PRO A 20 8.47 -2.64 -14.12
CA PRO A 20 8.77 -4.06 -14.11
C PRO A 20 9.78 -4.37 -12.99
N TYR A 21 9.33 -4.39 -11.73
CA TYR A 21 10.22 -4.53 -10.57
C TYR A 21 11.10 -5.78 -10.61
N GLU A 22 10.52 -6.92 -10.97
CA GLU A 22 11.24 -8.20 -11.04
C GLU A 22 12.28 -8.25 -12.17
N TYR A 23 12.08 -7.46 -13.22
CA TYR A 23 13.02 -7.38 -14.34
C TYR A 23 14.19 -6.44 -14.06
N MET A 24 13.98 -5.44 -13.20
CA MET A 24 14.96 -4.41 -12.87
C MET A 24 15.87 -4.89 -11.73
N ASP A 25 16.55 -6.02 -11.98
CA ASP A 25 17.39 -6.74 -11.02
C ASP A 25 18.88 -6.35 -11.10
N ASP A 26 19.30 -5.71 -12.18
CA ASP A 26 20.68 -5.28 -12.43
C ASP A 26 20.74 -3.82 -12.96
N PHE A 27 21.83 -3.12 -12.67
CA PHE A 27 22.09 -1.78 -13.21
C PHE A 27 22.28 -1.77 -14.74
N GLU A 28 22.76 -2.86 -15.34
CA GLU A 28 22.88 -2.97 -16.80
C GLU A 28 21.52 -2.83 -17.50
N ARG A 29 20.44 -3.26 -16.85
CA ARG A 29 19.06 -3.10 -17.35
C ARG A 29 18.66 -1.65 -17.57
N LEU A 30 19.27 -0.70 -16.85
CA LEU A 30 18.99 0.73 -17.01
C LEU A 30 19.49 1.27 -18.35
N GLU A 31 20.52 0.65 -18.94
CA GLU A 31 21.09 1.09 -20.22
C GLU A 31 20.32 0.51 -21.43
N GLU A 32 19.37 -0.41 -21.21
CA GLU A 32 18.54 -0.95 -22.27
C GLU A 32 17.71 0.13 -22.96
N THR A 33 17.63 0.07 -24.29
CA THR A 33 17.04 1.12 -25.13
C THR A 33 15.60 0.85 -25.53
N GLN A 34 14.95 -0.13 -24.90
CA GLN A 34 13.58 -0.52 -25.18
C GLN A 34 12.89 -0.94 -23.87
N LEU A 35 11.56 -0.87 -23.87
CA LEU A 35 10.79 -1.50 -22.80
C LEU A 35 10.97 -3.02 -22.84
N PRO A 36 11.02 -3.68 -21.68
CA PRO A 36 10.99 -5.13 -21.64
C PRO A 36 9.62 -5.64 -22.14
N PRO A 37 9.56 -6.88 -22.64
CA PRO A 37 8.32 -7.45 -23.13
C PRO A 37 7.35 -7.70 -21.97
N LYS A 38 6.05 -7.77 -22.29
CA LYS A 38 4.95 -7.85 -21.32
C LYS A 38 5.14 -8.94 -20.26
N GLU A 39 5.72 -10.09 -20.62
CA GLU A 39 5.95 -11.22 -19.72
C GLU A 39 6.92 -10.90 -18.58
N LYS A 40 7.77 -9.88 -18.75
CA LYS A 40 8.74 -9.43 -17.74
C LYS A 40 8.15 -8.48 -16.70
N PHE A 41 6.88 -8.09 -16.84
CA PHE A 41 6.14 -7.32 -15.83
C PHE A 41 5.38 -8.20 -14.83
N PHE A 42 5.65 -9.51 -14.79
CA PHE A 42 5.01 -10.42 -13.84
C PHE A 42 5.29 -10.01 -12.39
N ASN A 43 4.25 -9.95 -11.57
CA ASN A 43 4.35 -9.59 -10.15
C ASN A 43 4.31 -10.86 -9.29
N LYS A 44 5.44 -11.20 -8.65
CA LYS A 44 5.53 -12.39 -7.77
C LYS A 44 4.73 -12.24 -6.47
N LEU A 45 4.50 -11.02 -5.98
CA LEU A 45 3.76 -10.78 -4.74
C LEU A 45 2.26 -11.06 -4.91
N SER A 46 1.68 -10.67 -6.05
CA SER A 46 0.28 -10.99 -6.38
C SER A 46 0.13 -12.26 -7.21
N ASN A 47 1.23 -12.81 -7.73
CA ASN A 47 1.26 -13.95 -8.65
C ASN A 47 0.43 -13.70 -9.93
N GLU A 48 0.49 -12.47 -10.46
CA GLU A 48 -0.31 -12.02 -11.59
C GLU A 48 0.57 -11.37 -12.68
N SER A 49 0.17 -11.56 -13.93
CA SER A 49 0.72 -10.83 -15.07
C SER A 49 0.15 -9.42 -15.14
N ILE A 50 0.87 -8.52 -15.79
CA ILE A 50 0.37 -7.17 -16.08
C ILE A 50 -0.89 -7.22 -16.95
N SER A 51 -1.83 -6.31 -16.68
CA SER A 51 -3.02 -6.11 -17.51
C SER A 51 -2.65 -5.54 -18.89
N ASP A 52 -3.47 -5.80 -19.92
CA ASP A 52 -3.28 -5.17 -21.24
C ASP A 52 -3.28 -3.64 -21.14
N THR A 53 -4.17 -3.09 -20.30
CA THR A 53 -4.29 -1.64 -20.10
C THR A 53 -3.05 -1.02 -19.47
N ASP A 54 -2.38 -1.72 -18.55
CA ASP A 54 -1.13 -1.23 -17.97
C ASP A 54 0.04 -1.38 -18.95
N ASP A 55 0.09 -2.46 -19.73
CA ASP A 55 1.12 -2.64 -20.76
C ASP A 55 1.04 -1.54 -21.84
N GLU A 56 -0.16 -1.27 -22.37
CA GLU A 56 -0.41 -0.17 -23.31
C GLU A 56 -0.02 1.19 -22.71
N ARG A 57 -0.25 1.37 -21.41
CA ARG A 57 0.09 2.60 -20.70
C ARG A 57 1.59 2.76 -20.54
N ALA A 58 2.33 1.70 -20.22
CA ALA A 58 3.79 1.73 -20.17
C ALA A 58 4.35 2.14 -21.55
N CYS A 59 3.83 1.53 -22.63
CA CYS A 59 4.17 1.89 -24.00
C CYS A 59 3.84 3.35 -24.32
N THR A 60 2.67 3.83 -23.90
CA THR A 60 2.25 5.23 -24.10
C THR A 60 3.20 6.19 -23.39
N VAL A 61 3.56 5.93 -22.13
CA VAL A 61 4.51 6.77 -21.38
C VAL A 61 5.88 6.76 -22.05
N TRP A 62 6.38 5.60 -22.48
CA TRP A 62 7.66 5.50 -23.18
C TRP A 62 7.70 6.37 -24.43
N ASN A 63 6.64 6.29 -25.26
CA ASN A 63 6.55 7.02 -26.51
C ASN A 63 6.29 8.53 -26.29
N THR A 64 5.34 8.91 -25.44
CA THR A 64 4.96 10.32 -25.21
C THR A 64 6.10 11.14 -24.57
N PHE A 65 7.00 10.50 -23.83
CA PHE A 65 8.18 11.14 -23.24
C PHE A 65 9.46 10.94 -24.06
N ASN A 66 9.38 10.28 -25.22
CA ASN A 66 10.53 9.94 -26.07
C ASN A 66 11.69 9.31 -25.27
N MET A 67 11.36 8.29 -24.48
CA MET A 67 12.35 7.61 -23.65
C MET A 67 13.37 6.89 -24.54
N LYS A 68 14.64 7.06 -24.21
CA LYS A 68 15.75 6.44 -24.95
C LYS A 68 16.33 5.23 -24.25
N THR A 69 16.22 5.21 -22.93
CA THR A 69 16.80 4.19 -22.06
C THR A 69 15.84 3.87 -20.92
N MET A 70 15.94 2.66 -20.38
CA MET A 70 15.23 2.27 -19.17
C MET A 70 15.58 3.16 -17.97
N ARG A 71 16.78 3.76 -17.94
CA ARG A 71 17.17 4.80 -16.99
C ARG A 71 16.23 6.01 -17.04
N ASN A 72 15.92 6.51 -18.23
CA ASN A 72 15.00 7.65 -18.37
C ASN A 72 13.58 7.31 -17.88
N TYR A 73 13.13 6.09 -18.17
CA TYR A 73 11.84 5.59 -17.69
C TYR A 73 11.82 5.43 -16.16
N HIS A 74 12.88 4.85 -15.58
CA HIS A 74 13.07 4.70 -14.12
C HIS A 74 13.07 6.05 -13.41
N ASP A 75 13.86 7.01 -13.89
CA ASP A 75 13.95 8.34 -13.27
C ASP A 75 12.61 9.06 -13.32
N LEU A 76 11.85 8.93 -14.41
CA LEU A 76 10.50 9.49 -14.51
C LEU A 76 9.55 8.80 -13.52
N TYR A 77 9.57 7.47 -13.48
CA TYR A 77 8.74 6.67 -12.58
C TYR A 77 8.99 7.08 -11.11
N LEU A 78 10.25 7.03 -10.67
CA LEU A 78 10.64 7.34 -9.30
C LEU A 78 10.30 8.78 -8.93
N LYS A 79 10.59 9.73 -9.82
CA LYS A 79 10.24 11.13 -9.60
C LYS A 79 8.73 11.32 -9.44
N THR A 80 7.93 10.63 -10.25
CA THR A 80 6.47 10.74 -10.20
C THR A 80 5.92 10.14 -8.91
N ASP A 81 6.42 8.97 -8.51
CA ASP A 81 6.04 8.31 -7.27
C ASP A 81 6.32 9.20 -6.05
N VAL A 82 7.52 9.79 -5.97
CA VAL A 82 7.89 10.74 -4.91
C VAL A 82 7.01 11.99 -4.94
N LEU A 83 6.75 12.57 -6.10
CA LEU A 83 5.93 13.78 -6.21
C LEU A 83 4.47 13.54 -5.78
N LEU A 84 3.90 12.38 -6.13
CA LEU A 84 2.55 12.00 -5.70
C LEU A 84 2.49 11.81 -4.18
N LEU A 85 3.50 11.17 -3.59
CA LEU A 85 3.60 11.03 -2.13
C LEU A 85 3.75 12.38 -1.43
N VAL A 86 4.56 13.29 -1.96
CA VAL A 86 4.72 14.64 -1.42
C VAL A 86 3.40 15.40 -1.43
N ASP A 87 2.63 15.36 -2.53
CA ASP A 87 1.33 16.03 -2.63
C ASP A 87 0.34 15.53 -1.58
N VAL A 88 0.23 14.21 -1.42
CA VAL A 88 -0.60 13.58 -0.38
C VAL A 88 -0.14 13.99 1.02
N MET A 89 1.16 13.96 1.29
CA MET A 89 1.72 14.33 2.60
C MET A 89 1.53 15.82 2.92
N GLU A 90 1.68 16.70 1.95
CA GLU A 90 1.41 18.13 2.14
C GLU A 90 -0.06 18.38 2.46
N ASN A 91 -0.98 17.71 1.76
CA ASN A 91 -2.40 17.80 2.06
C ASN A 91 -2.70 17.25 3.47
N PHE A 92 -2.11 16.12 3.84
CA PHE A 92 -2.26 15.53 5.17
C PHE A 92 -1.80 16.49 6.28
N ARG A 93 -0.64 17.13 6.11
CA ARG A 93 -0.15 18.17 7.05
C ARG A 93 -1.10 19.35 7.16
N LYS A 94 -1.61 19.86 6.04
CA LYS A 94 -2.56 20.98 6.01
C LYS A 94 -3.84 20.64 6.78
N VAL A 95 -4.41 19.47 6.54
CA VAL A 95 -5.64 19.01 7.20
C VAL A 95 -5.44 18.87 8.72
N LEU A 96 -4.36 18.21 9.15
CA LEU A 96 -4.12 17.99 10.59
C LEU A 96 -3.78 19.28 11.34
N LYS A 97 -3.00 20.15 10.71
CA LYS A 97 -2.67 21.45 11.30
C LYS A 97 -3.92 22.33 11.43
N THR A 98 -4.83 22.26 10.47
CA THR A 98 -6.10 23.01 10.51
C THR A 98 -7.06 22.47 11.57
N ASN A 99 -7.21 21.14 11.67
CA ASN A 99 -8.22 20.53 12.53
C ASN A 99 -7.74 20.31 13.97
N TYR A 100 -6.47 19.97 14.17
CA TYR A 100 -5.93 19.56 15.48
C TYR A 100 -4.75 20.43 15.91
N GLY A 101 -4.20 21.30 15.04
CA GLY A 101 -2.98 22.04 15.33
C GLY A 101 -1.77 21.14 15.57
N LEU A 102 -1.78 19.93 14.98
CA LEU A 102 -0.70 18.95 15.03
C LEU A 102 -0.09 18.82 13.64
N ASP A 103 1.19 18.48 13.58
CA ASP A 103 1.90 18.27 12.32
C ASP A 103 2.41 16.82 12.27
N PRO A 104 1.93 16.00 11.31
CA PRO A 104 2.17 14.56 11.28
C PRO A 104 3.65 14.18 11.16
N ILE A 105 4.51 15.08 10.68
CA ILE A 105 5.95 14.78 10.54
C ILE A 105 6.68 14.61 11.88
N TRP A 106 6.06 15.03 12.99
CA TRP A 106 6.63 14.85 14.33
C TRP A 106 6.29 13.48 14.94
N TYR A 107 5.52 12.66 14.24
CA TYR A 107 5.07 11.36 14.74
C TYR A 107 5.63 10.25 13.86
N TYR A 108 6.10 9.17 14.51
CA TYR A 108 6.60 7.99 13.81
C TYR A 108 5.48 7.19 13.13
N THR A 109 4.26 7.21 13.70
CA THR A 109 3.14 6.39 13.22
C THR A 109 1.81 7.14 13.32
N ALA A 110 0.87 6.78 12.44
CA ALA A 110 -0.48 7.35 12.44
C ALA A 110 -1.26 7.10 13.75
N PRO A 111 -1.16 5.93 14.43
CA PRO A 111 -1.80 5.75 15.73
C PRO A 111 -1.26 6.68 16.82
N GLY A 112 0.05 6.95 16.86
CA GLY A 112 0.63 7.89 17.83
C GLY A 112 0.11 9.31 17.64
N LEU A 113 0.02 9.75 16.39
CA LEU A 113 -0.63 11.02 16.03
C LEU A 113 -2.12 11.03 16.44
N ALA A 114 -2.87 9.97 16.12
CA ALA A 114 -4.30 9.90 16.41
C ALA A 114 -4.57 9.91 17.92
N TRP A 115 -3.69 9.26 18.70
CA TRP A 115 -3.74 9.27 20.15
C TRP A 115 -3.56 10.68 20.72
N ASP A 116 -2.52 11.40 20.27
CA ASP A 116 -2.27 12.76 20.74
C ASP A 116 -3.38 13.73 20.28
N ALA A 117 -3.90 13.56 19.07
CA ALA A 117 -5.07 14.29 18.61
C ALA A 117 -6.29 14.04 19.52
N ALA A 118 -6.54 12.79 19.92
CA ALA A 118 -7.64 12.44 20.81
C ALA A 118 -7.48 13.06 22.21
N LEU A 119 -6.27 13.01 22.80
CA LEU A 119 -5.99 13.64 24.08
C LEU A 119 -6.17 15.16 24.01
N LYS A 120 -5.64 15.80 22.96
CA LYS A 120 -5.77 17.25 22.76
C LYS A 120 -7.22 17.71 22.58
N LEU A 121 -8.04 16.91 21.89
CA LEU A 121 -9.47 17.21 21.70
C LEU A 121 -10.29 17.01 22.97
N THR A 122 -10.01 15.95 23.73
CA THR A 122 -10.78 15.60 24.92
C THR A 122 -10.32 16.35 26.18
N GLY A 123 -9.07 16.82 26.19
CA GLY A 123 -8.45 17.45 27.36
C GLY A 123 -8.24 16.49 28.54
N VAL A 124 -8.33 15.18 28.30
CA VAL A 124 -8.16 14.16 29.34
C VAL A 124 -6.67 14.01 29.67
N GLU A 125 -6.34 14.11 30.96
CA GLU A 125 -5.04 13.73 31.50
C GLU A 125 -5.09 12.25 31.91
N LEU A 126 -4.12 11.47 31.46
CA LEU A 126 -4.06 10.03 31.75
C LEU A 126 -3.16 9.75 32.94
N ASP A 127 -3.67 8.93 33.86
CA ASP A 127 -2.88 8.40 34.97
C ASP A 127 -2.00 7.24 34.53
N LEU A 128 -0.85 7.10 35.20
CA LEU A 128 0.08 6.01 34.98
C LEU A 128 -0.47 4.70 35.58
N ILE A 129 -0.51 3.63 34.78
CA ILE A 129 -0.80 2.29 35.27
C ILE A 129 0.35 1.83 36.17
N SER A 130 0.12 1.87 37.48
CA SER A 130 1.15 1.63 38.49
C SER A 130 1.13 0.21 39.06
N HIS A 131 0.00 -0.50 38.92
CA HIS A 131 -0.19 -1.84 39.47
C HIS A 131 -0.35 -2.91 38.39
N PRO A 132 0.31 -4.08 38.52
CA PRO A 132 0.19 -5.18 37.57
C PRO A 132 -1.25 -5.66 37.35
N ASP A 133 -2.08 -5.65 38.39
CA ASP A 133 -3.47 -6.12 38.29
C ASP A 133 -4.33 -5.23 37.37
N MET A 134 -4.07 -3.92 37.35
CA MET A 134 -4.75 -2.99 36.44
C MET A 134 -4.37 -3.26 34.99
N TYR A 135 -3.08 -3.51 34.73
CA TYR A 135 -2.60 -3.90 33.41
C TYR A 135 -3.26 -5.21 32.95
N LEU A 136 -3.26 -6.24 33.80
CA LEU A 136 -3.86 -7.55 33.51
C LEU A 136 -5.37 -7.45 33.30
N PHE A 137 -6.07 -6.58 34.02
CA PHE A 137 -7.49 -6.32 33.82
C PHE A 137 -7.77 -5.73 32.43
N ILE A 138 -7.00 -4.72 32.02
CA ILE A 138 -7.12 -4.08 30.70
C ILE A 138 -6.81 -5.09 29.60
N GLU A 139 -5.67 -5.80 29.71
CA GLU A 139 -5.23 -6.80 28.73
C GLU A 139 -6.29 -7.89 28.53
N LYS A 140 -6.85 -8.43 29.62
CA LYS A 140 -7.93 -9.42 29.58
C LYS A 140 -9.22 -8.88 28.96
N GLY A 141 -9.41 -7.57 28.92
CA GLY A 141 -10.55 -6.89 28.32
C GLY A 141 -10.39 -6.59 26.83
N ILE A 142 -9.17 -6.61 26.28
CA ILE A 142 -8.93 -6.32 24.86
C ILE A 142 -9.57 -7.41 23.98
N ARG A 143 -10.45 -7.00 23.06
CA ARG A 143 -11.06 -7.86 22.05
C ARG A 143 -10.86 -7.23 20.67
N GLY A 144 -10.61 -8.06 19.67
CA GLY A 144 -10.60 -7.61 18.28
C GLY A 144 -12.02 -7.33 17.76
N GLY A 145 -12.10 -6.87 16.52
CA GLY A 145 -13.39 -6.73 15.83
C GLY A 145 -14.09 -8.09 15.69
N ILE A 146 -15.42 -8.09 15.83
CA ILE A 146 -16.22 -9.29 15.57
C ILE A 146 -16.16 -9.59 14.07
N SER A 147 -15.67 -10.79 13.73
CA SER A 147 -15.68 -11.31 12.36
C SER A 147 -16.55 -12.57 12.33
N THR A 148 -17.65 -12.51 11.58
CA THR A 148 -18.62 -13.61 11.48
C THR A 148 -18.88 -13.94 10.01
N ILE A 149 -18.77 -15.22 9.65
CA ILE A 149 -19.23 -15.74 8.37
C ILE A 149 -20.53 -16.49 8.59
N THR A 150 -21.63 -15.96 8.06
CA THR A 150 -22.93 -16.64 8.08
C THR A 150 -23.08 -17.50 6.83
N LYS A 151 -23.28 -18.82 6.98
CA LYS A 151 -23.57 -19.72 5.85
C LYS A 151 -25.08 -19.77 5.57
N SER A 152 -25.50 -19.58 4.32
CA SER A 152 -26.85 -19.95 3.87
C SER A 152 -26.93 -21.47 3.64
N ARG A 153 -28.11 -22.08 3.88
CA ARG A 153 -28.29 -23.54 3.84
C ARG A 153 -27.94 -24.20 2.49
N ASP A 154 -27.97 -23.46 1.39
CA ASP A 154 -27.78 -24.01 0.05
C ASP A 154 -26.31 -24.39 -0.26
N HIS A 155 -25.33 -23.85 0.48
CA HIS A 155 -23.91 -24.12 0.29
C HIS A 155 -23.35 -25.26 1.17
N ILE A 156 -24.19 -25.97 1.92
CA ILE A 156 -23.74 -27.04 2.82
C ILE A 156 -23.24 -28.27 2.03
N TYR A 157 -23.74 -28.50 0.82
CA TYR A 157 -23.40 -29.69 0.03
C TYR A 157 -22.08 -29.56 -0.76
N ASP A 158 -21.65 -28.34 -1.10
CA ASP A 158 -20.47 -28.14 -1.97
C ASP A 158 -19.15 -28.03 -1.16
N GLN A 159 -19.23 -27.57 0.09
CA GLN A 159 -18.04 -27.47 0.97
C GLN A 159 -17.70 -28.76 1.72
N HIS A 160 -18.59 -29.76 1.71
CA HIS A 160 -18.35 -31.02 2.40
C HIS A 160 -17.19 -31.82 1.76
N ASP A 161 -16.96 -31.68 0.45
CA ASP A 161 -15.83 -32.29 -0.24
C ASP A 161 -14.50 -31.53 -0.02
N TYR A 162 -14.54 -30.19 0.03
CA TYR A 162 -13.34 -29.39 0.25
C TYR A 162 -12.76 -29.51 1.68
N PHE A 163 -13.60 -29.59 2.71
CA PHE A 163 -13.12 -29.67 4.10
C PHE A 163 -12.66 -31.06 4.55
N ASN A 164 -13.09 -32.12 3.86
CA ASN A 164 -12.63 -33.48 4.16
C ASN A 164 -11.16 -33.69 3.78
N HIS A 165 -10.61 -32.92 2.83
CA HIS A 165 -9.21 -33.04 2.43
C HIS A 165 -8.23 -32.51 3.49
N TYR A 166 -8.61 -31.50 4.27
CA TYR A 166 -7.74 -30.87 5.28
C TYR A 166 -7.86 -31.47 6.69
N ARG A 167 -8.79 -32.40 6.91
CA ARG A 167 -9.05 -32.97 8.24
C ARG A 167 -8.13 -34.13 8.63
N TYR A 168 -7.25 -34.57 7.73
CA TYR A 168 -6.33 -35.68 7.97
C TYR A 168 -4.92 -35.28 8.45
N GLU A 169 -4.58 -33.98 8.53
CA GLU A 169 -3.19 -33.57 8.81
C GLU A 169 -2.90 -32.82 10.11
N THR A 170 -3.87 -32.55 10.99
CA THR A 170 -3.54 -31.98 12.31
C THR A 170 -4.22 -32.70 13.44
N GLY A 171 -3.51 -33.68 14.00
CA GLY A 171 -3.82 -34.27 15.30
C GLY A 171 -3.71 -33.24 16.42
N GLY A 172 -4.73 -33.26 17.29
CA GLY A 172 -4.60 -33.05 18.73
C GLY A 172 -4.26 -31.65 19.23
N TRP A 173 -5.28 -30.85 19.53
CA TRP A 173 -5.24 -29.92 20.66
C TRP A 173 -6.54 -30.06 21.46
N SER A 174 -6.45 -30.76 22.59
CA SER A 174 -7.47 -30.78 23.64
C SER A 174 -7.44 -29.48 24.44
N ARG A 175 -8.63 -29.04 24.85
CA ARG A 175 -8.91 -27.83 25.65
C ARG A 175 -8.19 -27.81 27.00
#